data_AF-A0A533Q6S5-F1
#
_entry.id   AF-A0A533Q6S5-F1
#
_cell.length_a   1.000
_cell.length_b   1.000
_cell.length_c   1.000
_cell.angle_alpha   90.00
_cell.angle_beta   90.00
_cell.angle_gamma   90.00
#
_symmetry.space_group_name_H-M   'P 1'
#
loop_
_entity.id
_entity.type
_entity.pdbx_description
1 polymer ?
#
loop_
_entity_poly.entity_id
_entity_poly.type
_entity_poly.pdbx_seq_one_letter_code
_entity_poly.pdbx_strand_id
1 'polypeptide(L)'
;MRKEKKFHWHIDYLLAYGKVICVHTYALEKNWECRLSRKIGAIKNATTPVKGFGSSDCGCISHLYFFQNNPEVKMSTLYSEQNSNYSK
;
A
#
# COMPACT_ATOMS: atom_id res chain seq x y z
N MET A 1 -28.77 -16.19 -5.03
CA MET A 1 -28.24 -15.43 -6.18
C MET A 1 -27.13 -14.52 -5.66
N ARG A 2 -25.85 -14.80 -5.95
CA ARG A 2 -24.73 -13.98 -5.46
C ARG A 2 -24.83 -12.61 -6.13
N LYS A 3 -25.10 -11.56 -5.35
CA LYS A 3 -25.05 -10.17 -5.82
C LYS A 3 -23.66 -9.95 -6.43
N GLU A 4 -23.61 -9.54 -7.69
CA GLU A 4 -22.37 -9.10 -8.33
C GLU A 4 -21.69 -8.10 -7.39
N LYS A 5 -20.47 -8.41 -6.95
CA LYS A 5 -19.69 -7.50 -6.10
C LYS A 5 -19.46 -6.26 -6.93
N LYS A 6 -20.10 -5.15 -6.54
CA LYS A 6 -19.80 -3.85 -7.12
C LYS A 6 -18.39 -3.47 -6.68
N PHE A 7 -17.47 -3.41 -7.63
CA PHE A 7 -16.11 -2.94 -7.40
C PHE A 7 -16.17 -1.43 -7.17
N HIS A 8 -16.08 -1.03 -5.90
CA HIS A 8 -16.17 0.37 -5.49
C HIS A 8 -14.79 0.95 -5.17
N TRP A 9 -13.89 0.11 -4.64
CA TRP A 9 -12.54 0.52 -4.27
C TRP A 9 -11.52 -0.07 -5.23
N HIS A 10 -10.43 0.65 -5.46
CA HIS A 10 -9.32 0.16 -6.28
C HIS A 10 -8.84 -1.25 -5.84
N ILE A 11 -8.81 -1.51 -4.53
CA ILE A 11 -8.39 -2.79 -3.96
C ILE A 11 -9.37 -3.94 -4.27
N ASP A 12 -10.66 -3.68 -4.50
CA ASP A 12 -11.63 -4.74 -4.79
C ASP A 12 -11.21 -5.53 -6.03
N TYR A 13 -10.67 -4.85 -7.05
CA TYR A 13 -10.18 -5.45 -8.29
C TYR A 13 -9.01 -6.41 -8.03
N LEU A 14 -8.14 -6.12 -7.05
CA LEU A 14 -7.06 -7.02 -6.66
C LEU A 14 -7.60 -8.21 -5.85
N LEU A 15 -8.57 -7.97 -4.96
CA LEU A 15 -9.17 -9.00 -4.12
C LEU A 15 -10.00 -10.03 -4.90
N ALA A 16 -10.40 -9.72 -6.14
CA ALA A 16 -11.04 -10.70 -7.02
C ALA A 16 -10.08 -11.78 -7.53
N TYR A 17 -8.77 -11.47 -7.63
CA TYR A 17 -7.76 -12.37 -8.20
C TYR A 17 -6.65 -12.76 -7.21
N GLY A 18 -6.60 -12.13 -6.04
CA GLY A 18 -5.58 -12.35 -5.02
C GLY A 18 -6.15 -12.70 -3.65
N LYS A 19 -5.28 -13.23 -2.79
CA LYS A 19 -5.57 -13.48 -1.38
C LYS A 19 -4.79 -12.48 -0.52
N VAL A 20 -5.47 -11.90 0.47
CA VAL A 20 -4.80 -11.09 1.50
C VAL A 20 -3.97 -12.01 2.38
N ILE A 21 -2.67 -11.77 2.42
CA ILE A 21 -1.72 -12.51 3.27
C ILE A 21 -1.41 -11.76 4.57
N CYS A 22 -1.43 -10.43 4.53
CA CYS A 22 -1.12 -9.56 5.66
C CYS A 22 -1.83 -8.22 5.48
N VAL A 23 -2.22 -7.60 6.59
CA VAL A 23 -2.80 -6.26 6.64
C VAL A 23 -2.06 -5.48 7.68
N HIS A 24 -1.72 -4.25 7.34
CA HIS A 24 -1.10 -3.34 8.26
C HIS A 24 -1.87 -2.03 8.32
N THR A 25 -2.13 -1.56 9.52
CA THR A 25 -2.94 -0.39 9.80
C THR A 25 -2.10 0.69 10.45
N TYR A 26 -2.31 1.94 10.04
CA TYR A 26 -1.63 3.11 10.58
C TYR A 26 -2.68 4.14 10.98
N ALA A 27 -2.70 4.52 12.26
CA ALA A 27 -3.57 5.58 12.77
C ALA A 27 -2.86 6.93 12.58
N LEU A 28 -2.73 7.37 11.32
CA LEU A 28 -1.99 8.58 10.95
C LEU A 28 -2.88 9.54 10.14
N GLU A 29 -2.49 10.81 10.11
CA GLU A 29 -3.11 11.82 9.25
C GLU A 29 -3.00 11.46 7.76
N LYS A 30 -3.92 11.99 6.94
CA LYS A 30 -4.00 11.69 5.49
C LYS A 30 -2.70 11.96 4.72
N ASN A 31 -1.89 12.93 5.15
CA ASN A 31 -0.58 13.25 4.57
C ASN A 31 0.43 12.08 4.64
N TRP A 32 0.27 11.16 5.61
CA TRP A 32 1.16 10.03 5.80
C TRP A 32 0.99 8.95 4.76
N GLU A 33 -0.17 8.83 4.12
CA GLU A 33 -0.41 7.87 3.04
C GLU A 33 0.61 8.09 1.91
N CYS A 34 0.71 9.33 1.42
CA CYS A 34 1.65 9.68 0.35
C CYS A 34 3.12 9.56 0.79
N ARG A 35 3.42 9.80 2.07
CA ARG A 35 4.77 9.63 2.61
C ARG A 35 5.15 8.14 2.69
N LEU A 36 4.23 7.30 3.14
CA LEU A 36 4.40 5.87 3.23
C LEU A 36 4.54 5.25 1.83
N SER A 37 3.66 5.61 0.90
CA SER A 37 3.73 5.20 -0.50
C SER A 37 5.11 5.50 -1.09
N ARG A 38 5.63 6.72 -0.93
CA ARG A 38 6.99 7.07 -1.40
C ARG A 38 8.09 6.23 -0.75
N LYS A 39 8.00 5.95 0.55
CA LYS A 39 8.97 5.07 1.24
C LYS A 39 8.93 3.65 0.68
N ILE A 40 7.73 3.09 0.46
CA ILE A 40 7.55 1.75 -0.12
C ILE A 40 8.10 1.70 -1.54
N GLY A 41 7.79 2.71 -2.37
CA GLY A 41 8.31 2.82 -3.73
C GLY A 41 9.82 2.98 -3.83
N ALA A 42 10.48 3.50 -2.78
CA ALA A 42 11.93 3.61 -2.70
C ALA A 42 12.63 2.30 -2.27
N ILE A 43 11.88 1.28 -1.85
CA ILE A 43 12.46 -0.02 -1.49
C ILE A 43 13.08 -0.66 -2.74
N LYS A 44 14.33 -1.17 -2.61
CA LYS A 44 14.99 -1.93 -3.69
C LYS A 44 14.09 -3.06 -4.20
N ASN A 45 13.92 -3.11 -5.53
CA ASN A 45 13.05 -4.03 -6.30
C ASN A 45 11.55 -3.72 -6.23
N ALA A 46 11.14 -2.58 -5.66
CA ALA A 46 9.79 -2.08 -5.84
C ALA A 46 9.61 -1.65 -7.30
N THR A 47 8.53 -2.09 -7.91
CA THR A 47 8.10 -1.64 -9.23
C THR A 47 6.64 -1.19 -9.17
N THR A 48 6.24 -0.34 -10.11
CA THR A 48 4.87 0.16 -10.19
C THR A 48 4.16 -0.49 -11.38
N PRO A 49 3.39 -1.57 -11.17
CA PRO A 49 2.77 -2.30 -12.28
C PRO A 49 1.62 -1.53 -12.93
N VAL A 50 0.95 -0.66 -12.17
CA VAL A 50 -0.19 0.14 -12.64
C VAL A 50 -0.02 1.58 -12.17
N LYS A 51 0.22 2.49 -13.12
CA LYS A 51 0.31 3.93 -12.87
C LYS A 51 -1.08 4.48 -12.52
N GLY A 52 -1.15 5.37 -11.53
CA GLY A 52 -2.38 6.04 -11.08
C GLY A 52 -3.25 5.22 -10.13
N PHE A 53 -2.87 3.98 -9.82
CA PHE A 53 -3.68 3.12 -8.94
C PHE A 53 -3.68 3.68 -7.51
N GLY A 54 -4.86 4.01 -6.99
CA GLY A 54 -5.00 4.53 -5.63
C GLY A 54 -4.39 5.92 -5.39
N SER A 55 -3.98 6.62 -6.45
CA SER A 55 -3.32 7.93 -6.36
C SER A 55 -4.08 9.04 -7.11
N SER A 56 -5.40 8.91 -7.23
CA SER A 56 -6.23 9.85 -8.01
C SER A 56 -6.37 11.24 -7.37
N ASP A 57 -6.22 11.35 -6.05
CA ASP A 57 -6.31 12.60 -5.30
C ASP A 57 -4.93 13.12 -4.85
N CYS A 58 -3.83 12.57 -5.38
CA CYS A 58 -2.47 12.96 -5.02
C CYS A 58 -1.51 12.91 -6.23
N GLY A 59 -0.30 13.45 -6.05
CA GLY A 59 0.74 13.46 -7.09
C GLY A 59 1.59 12.19 -7.18
N CYS A 60 1.25 11.12 -6.45
CA CYS A 60 2.01 9.88 -6.48
C CYS A 60 1.88 9.18 -7.84
N ILE A 61 2.94 8.50 -8.27
CA ILE A 61 2.92 7.69 -9.50
C ILE A 61 1.90 6.55 -9.37
N SER A 62 1.82 5.93 -8.20
CA SER A 62 0.86 4.89 -7.82
C SER A 62 0.98 4.60 -6.33
N HIS A 63 -0.08 4.09 -5.71
CA HIS A 63 -0.06 3.49 -4.37
C HIS A 63 -0.01 1.95 -4.42
N LEU A 64 0.13 1.35 -5.61
CA LEU A 64 0.34 -0.09 -5.80
C LEU A 64 1.78 -0.38 -6.21
N TYR A 65 2.42 -1.30 -5.48
CA TYR A 65 3.78 -1.73 -5.71
C TYR A 65 3.88 -3.24 -5.84
N PHE A 66 4.70 -3.68 -6.78
CA PHE A 66 5.04 -5.09 -6.97
C PHE A 66 6.48 -5.34 -6.53
N PHE A 67 6.66 -6.45 -5.83
CA PHE A 67 7.96 -6.96 -5.39
C PHE A 67 8.11 -8.39 -5.88
N GLN A 68 9.25 -8.70 -6.49
CA GLN A 68 9.55 -10.06 -6.94
C GLN A 68 9.69 -11.05 -5.77
N ASN A 69 10.16 -10.57 -4.62
CA ASN A 69 10.32 -11.36 -3.40
C ASN A 69 9.45 -10.74 -2.29
N ASN A 70 9.01 -11.56 -1.33
CA ASN A 70 8.22 -11.09 -0.19
C ASN A 70 8.95 -9.93 0.53
N PRO A 71 8.39 -8.70 0.58
CA PRO A 71 9.05 -7.55 1.19
C PRO A 71 8.89 -7.47 2.72
N GLU A 72 8.27 -8.47 3.36
CA GLU A 72 7.92 -8.47 4.79
C GLU A 72 9.02 -7.98 5.75
N VAL A 73 10.27 -8.43 5.55
CA VAL A 73 11.41 -8.00 6.39
C VAL A 73 11.67 -6.49 6.28
N LYS A 74 11.49 -5.91 5.09
CA LYS A 74 11.67 -4.46 4.89
C LYS A 74 10.45 -3.67 5.36
N MET A 75 9.26 -4.26 5.25
CA MET A 75 8.04 -3.68 5.78
C MET A 75 8.10 -3.59 7.31
N SER A 76 8.58 -4.62 8.01
CA SER A 76 8.73 -4.62 9.47
C SER A 76 9.63 -3.49 9.98
N THR A 77 10.71 -3.18 9.26
CA THR A 77 11.61 -2.05 9.61
C THR A 77 10.90 -0.70 9.50
N LEU A 78 10.05 -0.52 8.47
CA LEU A 78 9.26 0.71 8.32
C LEU A 78 8.27 0.91 9.49
N TYR A 79 7.69 -0.17 10.04
CA TYR A 79 6.84 -0.09 11.24
C TYR A 79 7.61 0.38 12.47
N SER A 80 8.79 -0.19 12.73
CA SER A 80 9.59 0.19 13.90
C SER A 80 10.02 1.65 13.89
N GLU A 81 10.39 2.18 12.72
CA GLU A 81 10.72 3.59 12.56
C GLU A 81 9.50 4.51 12.75
N GLN A 82 8.30 4.05 12.42
CA GLN A 82 7.08 4.85 12.54
C GLN A 82 6.52 4.87 13.98
N ASN A 83 6.60 3.76 14.72
CA ASN A 83 6.15 3.73 16.11
C ASN A 83 7.05 4.57 17.04
N SER A 84 8.36 4.67 16.78
CA SER A 84 9.24 5.54 17.55
C SER A 84 8.96 7.04 17.35
N ASN A 85 8.30 7.43 16.26
CA ASN A 85 7.95 8.83 15.96
C ASN A 85 6.55 9.22 16.46
N TYR A 86 5.75 8.28 16.97
CA TYR A 86 4.40 8.54 17.51
C TYR A 86 4.41 8.72 19.05
N SER A 87 5.53 8.43 19.72
CA SER A 87 5.72 8.65 21.17
C SER A 87 6.44 9.97 21.52
N LYS A 88 6.47 10.94 20.60
CA LYS A 88 6.92 12.32 20.88
C LYS A 88 5.87 13.32 20.46
#